data_AF-A0A484HKE9-F1
#
_entry.id   AF-A0A484HKE9-F1
#
_cell.length_a   1.000
_cell.length_b   1.000
_cell.length_c   1.000
_cell.angle_alpha   90.00
_cell.angle_beta   90.00
_cell.angle_gamma   90.00
#
_symmetry.space_group_name_H-M   'P 1'
#
loop_
_entity.id
_entity.type
_entity.pdbx_description
1 polymer ?
#
loop_
_entity_poly.entity_id
_entity_poly.type
_entity_poly.pdbx_seq_one_letter_code
_entity_poly.pdbx_strand_id
1 'polypeptide(L)'
;MTIDLKQKIMDSIENLVTLEIITAVSHPDAGEKGAADPFDGSRKMTTRIDLLQGDIKTLYDEEFVTGKYQALRAFHTEKEKEGYQIVMQNIAALEKLLKLAMGESED
;
A
#
# COMPACT_ATOMS: atom_id res chain seq x y z
N MET A 1 15.65 8.06 26.59
CA MET A 1 14.31 7.58 26.19
C MET A 1 13.75 8.37 25.00
N THR A 2 13.96 9.69 24.93
CA THR A 2 13.52 10.58 23.83
C THR A 2 14.19 10.33 22.46
N ILE A 3 15.45 9.88 22.43
CA ILE A 3 16.18 9.62 21.17
C ILE A 3 15.58 8.42 20.40
N ASP A 4 15.04 7.43 21.11
CA ASP A 4 14.51 6.19 20.53
C ASP A 4 13.15 6.40 19.83
N LEU A 5 12.27 7.20 20.41
CA LEU A 5 10.96 7.48 19.82
C LEU A 5 11.07 8.34 18.55
N LYS A 6 11.93 9.37 18.57
CA LYS A 6 12.15 10.23 17.40
C LYS A 6 12.71 9.44 16.22
N GLN A 7 13.70 8.59 16.45
CA GLN A 7 14.30 7.78 15.38
C GLN A 7 13.27 6.80 14.78
N LYS A 8 12.51 6.09 15.63
CA LYS A 8 11.46 5.17 15.16
C LYS A 8 10.38 5.85 14.32
N ILE A 9 10.02 7.10 14.65
CA ILE A 9 9.06 7.87 13.86
C ILE A 9 9.67 8.26 12.51
N MET A 10 10.93 8.70 12.47
CA MET A 10 11.62 9.03 11.21
C MET A 10 11.75 7.80 10.29
N ASP A 11 12.16 6.65 10.84
CA ASP A 11 12.26 5.39 10.09
C ASP A 11 10.90 4.93 9.56
N SER A 12 9.82 5.20 10.30
CA SER A 12 8.45 4.86 9.87
C SER A 12 7.97 5.76 8.71
N ILE A 13 8.40 7.02 8.66
CA ILE A 13 8.03 7.98 7.62
C ILE A 13 8.72 7.66 6.29
N GLU A 14 9.99 7.24 6.32
CA GLU A 14 10.70 6.82 5.10
C GLU A 14 10.03 5.62 4.41
N ASN A 15 9.33 4.77 5.18
CA ASN A 15 8.61 3.61 4.65
C ASN A 15 7.17 3.94 4.17
N LEU A 16 6.69 5.18 4.37
CA LEU A 16 5.31 5.60 4.04
C LEU A 16 5.15 6.19 2.63
N VAL A 17 6.16 6.03 1.76
CA VAL A 17 6.19 6.71 0.47
C VAL A 17 5.37 5.99 -0.60
N THR A 18 5.17 4.68 -0.48
CA THR A 18 4.47 3.91 -1.51
C THR A 18 3.50 2.89 -0.92
N LEU A 19 2.26 2.90 -1.40
CA LEU A 19 1.29 1.85 -1.16
C LEU A 19 1.20 0.97 -2.41
N GLU A 20 1.48 -0.32 -2.26
CA GLU A 20 1.32 -1.33 -3.32
C GLU A 20 0.15 -2.27 -2.97
N ILE A 21 -0.77 -2.43 -3.91
CA ILE A 21 -1.94 -3.30 -3.78
C ILE A 21 -1.89 -4.29 -4.93
N ILE A 22 -1.91 -5.59 -4.59
CA ILE A 22 -1.88 -6.67 -5.56
C ILE A 22 -3.13 -7.52 -5.37
N THR A 23 -3.88 -7.72 -6.45
CA THR A 23 -4.91 -8.75 -6.53
C THR A 23 -4.48 -9.76 -7.57
N ALA A 24 -4.30 -10.99 -7.14
CA ALA A 24 -3.84 -12.08 -7.99
C ALA A 24 -4.83 -13.24 -7.96
N VAL A 25 -4.99 -13.90 -9.09
CA VAL A 25 -5.68 -15.19 -9.24
C VAL A 25 -4.64 -16.20 -9.67
N SER A 26 -4.41 -17.19 -8.82
CA SER A 26 -3.49 -18.30 -9.09
C SER A 26 -4.22 -19.64 -8.97
N HIS A 27 -3.64 -20.68 -9.57
CA HIS A 27 -4.10 -22.04 -9.34
C HIS A 27 -3.55 -22.54 -7.99
N PRO A 28 -4.19 -23.50 -7.32
CA PRO A 28 -3.72 -24.04 -6.04
C PRO A 28 -2.28 -24.58 -6.06
N ASP A 29 -1.81 -24.99 -7.24
CA ASP A 29 -0.46 -25.52 -7.48
C ASP A 29 0.56 -24.41 -7.86
N ALA A 30 0.10 -23.18 -8.09
CA ALA A 30 0.94 -22.02 -8.42
C ALA A 30 1.42 -21.36 -7.12
N GLY A 31 2.55 -21.85 -6.63
CA GLY A 31 3.17 -21.40 -5.39
C GLY A 31 4.16 -22.43 -4.88
N GLU A 32 5.10 -22.87 -5.72
CA GLU A 32 6.24 -23.64 -5.20
C GLU A 32 6.96 -22.79 -4.15
N LYS A 33 7.17 -23.37 -2.97
CA LYS A 33 7.98 -22.77 -1.90
C LYS A 33 9.38 -22.47 -2.44
N GLY A 34 9.66 -21.21 -2.78
CA GLY A 34 10.97 -20.77 -3.27
C GLY A 34 10.94 -19.72 -4.39
N ALA A 35 9.79 -19.38 -4.95
CA ALA A 35 9.69 -18.32 -5.96
C ALA A 35 10.03 -16.94 -5.38
N ALA A 36 10.77 -16.13 -6.15
CA ALA A 36 11.14 -14.76 -5.78
C ALA A 36 9.95 -13.79 -5.76
N ASP A 37 8.89 -14.09 -6.54
CA ASP A 37 7.60 -13.42 -6.51
C ASP A 37 6.54 -14.45 -6.07
N PRO A 38 5.83 -14.24 -4.94
CA PRO A 38 4.78 -15.15 -4.49
C PRO A 38 3.57 -15.21 -5.44
N PHE A 39 3.53 -14.34 -6.45
CA PHE A 39 2.49 -14.26 -7.46
C PHE A 39 2.99 -14.67 -8.86
N ASP A 40 4.15 -15.31 -8.96
CA ASP A 40 4.69 -15.77 -10.24
C ASP A 40 3.72 -16.75 -10.95
N GLY A 41 3.53 -16.57 -12.25
CA GLY A 41 2.55 -17.31 -13.06
C GLY A 41 1.07 -16.99 -12.79
N SER A 42 0.75 -16.05 -11.89
CA SER A 42 -0.62 -15.63 -11.62
C SER A 42 -1.11 -14.54 -12.57
N ARG A 43 -2.42 -14.51 -12.81
CA ARG A 43 -3.08 -13.35 -13.41
C ARG A 43 -3.25 -12.30 -12.32
N LYS A 44 -2.68 -11.11 -12.51
CA LYS A 44 -2.67 -10.08 -11.48
C LYS A 44 -3.05 -8.69 -11.96
N MET A 45 -3.51 -7.92 -10.99
CA MET A 45 -3.72 -6.49 -11.07
C MET A 45 -2.93 -5.86 -9.94
N THR A 46 -2.13 -4.85 -10.28
CA THR A 46 -1.24 -4.20 -9.34
C THR A 46 -1.41 -2.70 -9.43
N THR A 47 -1.69 -2.08 -8.29
CA THR A 47 -1.71 -0.63 -8.13
C THR A 47 -0.59 -0.19 -7.22
N ARG A 48 0.16 0.80 -7.67
CA ARG A 48 1.14 1.53 -6.86
C ARG A 48 0.69 2.97 -6.74
N ILE A 49 0.65 3.44 -5.50
CA ILE A 49 0.31 4.81 -5.15
C ILE A 49 1.55 5.42 -4.51
N ASP A 50 2.11 6.45 -5.15
CA ASP A 50 3.06 7.35 -4.51
C ASP A 50 2.28 8.26 -3.57
N LEU A 51 2.54 8.13 -2.27
CA LEU A 51 1.78 8.81 -1.23
C LEU A 51 2.29 10.24 -0.98
N LEU A 52 3.46 10.60 -1.52
CA LEU A 52 4.00 11.95 -1.46
C LEU A 52 3.53 12.78 -2.65
N GLN A 53 3.57 12.20 -3.84
CA GLN A 53 3.25 12.88 -5.10
C GLN A 53 1.79 12.69 -5.52
N GLY A 54 1.11 11.69 -4.97
CA GLY A 54 -0.27 11.32 -5.33
C GLY A 54 -0.37 10.56 -6.66
N ASP A 55 0.75 10.15 -7.24
CA ASP A 55 0.77 9.42 -8.50
C ASP A 55 0.23 7.99 -8.31
N ILE A 56 -0.80 7.64 -9.08
CA ILE A 56 -1.38 6.28 -9.08
C ILE A 56 -1.06 5.63 -10.41
N LYS A 57 -0.43 4.45 -10.34
CA LYS A 57 -0.16 3.59 -11.51
C LYS A 57 -0.81 2.24 -11.28
N THR A 58 -1.76 1.89 -12.14
CA THR A 58 -2.40 0.57 -12.14
C THR A 58 -2.05 -0.19 -13.40
N LEU A 59 -1.66 -1.45 -13.23
CA LEU A 59 -1.43 -2.41 -14.29
C LEU A 59 -2.46 -3.54 -14.16
N TYR A 60 -3.08 -3.89 -15.28
CA TYR A 60 -4.06 -4.96 -15.37
C TYR A 60 -3.54 -6.01 -16.36
N ASP A 61 -3.69 -7.28 -16.02
CA ASP A 61 -3.78 -8.32 -17.04
C ASP A 61 -5.10 -8.15 -17.83
N GLU A 62 -5.07 -8.38 -19.15
CA GLU A 62 -6.19 -8.17 -20.05
C GLU A 62 -7.47 -8.91 -19.60
N GLU A 63 -7.30 -10.07 -18.95
CA GLU A 63 -8.42 -10.88 -18.43
C GLU A 63 -9.24 -10.17 -17.34
N PHE A 64 -8.69 -9.15 -16.67
CA PHE A 64 -9.42 -8.30 -15.71
C PHE A 64 -10.23 -7.18 -16.37
N VAL A 65 -9.96 -6.88 -17.64
CA VAL A 65 -10.67 -5.84 -18.42
C VAL A 65 -11.86 -6.45 -19.15
N THR A 66 -11.70 -7.65 -19.73
CA THR A 66 -12.73 -8.30 -20.54
C THR A 66 -13.26 -9.57 -19.85
N GLY A 67 -14.46 -9.51 -19.26
CA GLY A 67 -15.19 -10.71 -18.81
C GLY A 67 -15.00 -11.13 -17.35
N LYS A 68 -14.61 -12.40 -17.13
CA LYS A 68 -14.80 -13.26 -15.92
C LYS A 68 -14.38 -12.64 -14.58
N TYR A 69 -13.45 -11.68 -14.57
CA TYR A 69 -12.88 -11.10 -13.36
C TYR A 69 -13.34 -9.66 -13.05
N GLN A 70 -14.41 -9.17 -13.69
CA GLN A 70 -14.96 -7.83 -13.40
C GLN A 70 -15.26 -7.58 -11.91
N ALA A 71 -15.80 -8.58 -11.20
CA ALA A 71 -16.06 -8.47 -9.77
C ALA A 71 -14.76 -8.27 -8.95
N LEU A 72 -13.66 -8.90 -9.36
CA LEU A 72 -12.36 -8.72 -8.72
C LEU A 72 -11.77 -7.34 -9.01
N ARG A 73 -12.02 -6.78 -10.20
CA ARG A 73 -11.66 -5.39 -10.51
C ARG A 73 -12.37 -4.41 -9.58
N ALA A 74 -13.67 -4.57 -9.39
CA ALA A 74 -14.44 -3.71 -8.47
C ALA A 74 -13.92 -3.84 -7.02
N PHE A 75 -13.67 -5.06 -6.57
CA PHE A 75 -13.10 -5.32 -5.25
C PHE A 75 -11.72 -4.67 -5.07
N HIS A 76 -10.84 -4.73 -6.08
CA HIS A 76 -9.53 -4.09 -6.01
C HIS A 76 -9.63 -2.56 -5.91
N THR A 77 -10.51 -1.93 -6.71
CA THR A 77 -10.75 -0.49 -6.62
C THR A 77 -11.29 -0.07 -5.24
N GLU A 78 -12.11 -0.91 -4.61
CA GLU A 78 -12.55 -0.67 -3.23
C GLU A 78 -11.36 -0.75 -2.26
N LYS A 79 -10.47 -1.74 -2.42
CA LYS A 79 -9.24 -1.85 -1.61
C LYS A 79 -8.24 -0.74 -1.85
N GLU A 80 -8.14 -0.20 -3.06
CA GLU A 80 -7.36 1.02 -3.35
C GLU A 80 -7.85 2.19 -2.51
N LYS A 81 -9.16 2.42 -2.48
CA LYS A 81 -9.76 3.51 -1.72
C LYS A 81 -9.58 3.32 -0.22
N GLU A 82 -9.88 2.13 0.29
CA GLU A 82 -9.70 1.80 1.71
C GLU A 82 -8.23 1.93 2.14
N GLY A 83 -7.32 1.35 1.36
CA GLY A 83 -5.88 1.38 1.63
C GLY A 83 -5.34 2.79 1.65
N TYR A 84 -5.70 3.62 0.66
CA TYR A 84 -5.34 5.03 0.62
C TYR A 84 -5.83 5.77 1.87
N GLN A 85 -7.09 5.57 2.27
CA GLN A 85 -7.65 6.20 3.47
C GLN A 85 -6.90 5.81 4.75
N ILE A 86 -6.61 4.51 4.93
CA ILE A 86 -5.85 4.01 6.09
C ILE A 86 -4.47 4.66 6.14
N VAL A 87 -3.77 4.73 5.00
CA VAL A 87 -2.43 5.30 4.96
C VAL A 87 -2.46 6.81 5.26
N MET A 88 -3.40 7.56 4.69
CA MET A 88 -3.55 8.99 4.99
C MET A 88 -3.88 9.23 6.48
N GLN A 89 -4.69 8.38 7.10
CA GLN A 89 -4.96 8.44 8.54
C GLN A 89 -3.69 8.18 9.37
N ASN A 90 -2.87 7.20 8.97
CA ASN A 90 -1.60 6.90 9.63
C ASN A 90 -0.60 8.06 9.49
N ILE A 91 -0.48 8.67 8.31
CA ILE A 91 0.37 9.85 8.08
C ILE A 91 -0.08 10.99 8.99
N ALA A 92 -1.38 11.28 9.07
CA ALA A 92 -1.90 12.33 9.95
C ALA A 92 -1.66 12.03 11.45
N ALA A 93 -1.72 10.76 11.85
CA ALA A 93 -1.39 10.36 13.22
C ALA A 93 0.11 10.56 13.52
N LEU A 94 0.98 10.23 12.58
CA LEU A 94 2.43 10.43 12.72
C LEU A 94 2.82 11.90 12.75
N GLU A 95 2.19 12.75 11.93
CA GLU A 95 2.40 14.21 11.97
C GLU A 95 2.10 14.76 13.38
N LYS A 96 0.99 14.32 14.00
CA LYS A 96 0.63 14.72 15.36
C LYS A 96 1.65 14.24 16.39
N LEU A 97 2.13 13.00 16.28
CA LEU A 97 3.15 12.45 17.17
C LEU A 97 4.49 13.18 17.02
N LEU A 98 4.86 13.58 15.80
CA LEU A 98 6.04 14.39 15.53
C LEU A 98 5.94 15.76 16.20
N LYS A 99 4.83 16.48 16.01
CA LYS A 99 4.59 17.79 16.64
C LYS A 99 4.73 17.72 18.16
N LEU A 100 4.09 16.72 18.78
CA LEU A 100 4.22 16.45 20.22
C LEU A 100 5.66 16.16 20.63
N ALA A 101 6.40 15.35 19.86
CA ALA A 101 7.79 15.00 20.15
C ALA A 101 8.77 16.17 19.96
N MET A 102 8.46 17.10 19.06
CA MET A 102 9.26 18.30 18.81
C MET A 102 9.01 19.43 19.81
N GLY A 103 8.01 19.30 20.68
CA GLY A 103 7.69 20.30 21.69
C GLY A 103 7.10 21.58 21.09
N GLU A 104 6.57 21.51 19.87
CA GLU A 104 5.71 22.58 19.34
C GLU A 104 4.39 22.51 20.12
N SER A 105 4.31 23.21 21.24
CA SER A 105 3.05 23.57 21.88
C SER A 105 2.30 24.49 20.93
N GLU A 106 1.03 24.16 20.64
CA GLU A 106 0.11 25.07 19.97
C GLU A 106 0.10 26.40 20.73
N ASP A 107 0.54 27.49 20.07
CA ASP A 107 0.23 28.87 20.47
C ASP A 107 -1.24 29.18 20.17
#